data_AF-A0A6A4DNK4-F1
#
_entry.id   AF-A0A6A4DNK4-F1
#
_cell.length_a   1.000
_cell.length_b   1.000
_cell.length_c   1.000
_cell.angle_alpha   90.00
_cell.angle_beta   90.00
_cell.angle_gamma   90.00
#
_symmetry.space_group_name_H-M   'P 1'
#
loop_
_entity.id
_entity.type
_entity.pdbx_description
1 polymer ?
#
loop_
_entity_poly.entity_id
_entity_poly.type
_entity_poly.pdbx_seq_one_letter_code
_entity_poly.pdbx_strand_id
1 'polypeptide(L)'
;MMNENFGDQAVLRNFYVKPGKENYTECASSFGVNKSGERPVILSNGPKNPVCQYSYGDVHVVESEQDTEQQQQQQQPQLQVQVEL
;
A
#
# COMPACT_ATOMS: atom_id res chain seq x y z
N MET A 1 6.76 -8.94 1.52
CA MET A 1 7.44 -9.40 0.29
C MET A 1 6.59 -10.50 -0.32
N MET A 2 6.51 -10.55 -1.65
CA MET A 2 5.69 -11.50 -2.41
C MET A 2 6.58 -12.29 -3.36
N ASN A 3 6.49 -13.62 -3.35
CA ASN A 3 7.33 -14.49 -4.16
C ASN A 3 6.79 -14.62 -5.59
N GLU A 4 7.44 -13.92 -6.51
CA GLU A 4 7.05 -13.86 -7.92
C GLU A 4 7.08 -15.23 -8.59
N ASN A 5 8.12 -16.02 -8.34
CA ASN A 5 8.28 -17.36 -8.91
C ASN A 5 7.28 -18.38 -8.35
N PHE A 6 6.58 -18.08 -7.26
CA PHE A 6 5.50 -18.90 -6.73
C PHE A 6 4.11 -18.34 -7.06
N GLY A 7 4.03 -17.26 -7.83
CA GLY A 7 2.78 -16.70 -8.31
C GLY A 7 2.06 -15.82 -7.29
N ASP A 8 2.75 -15.35 -6.24
CA ASP A 8 2.16 -14.44 -5.26
C ASP A 8 1.76 -13.12 -5.92
N GLN A 9 0.59 -12.61 -5.54
CA GLN A 9 0.08 -11.31 -5.99
C GLN A 9 -0.55 -10.58 -4.80
N ALA A 10 -0.12 -9.34 -4.59
CA ALA A 10 -0.69 -8.42 -3.62
C ALA A 10 -1.33 -7.24 -4.35
N VAL A 11 -2.58 -6.95 -4.02
CA VAL A 11 -3.31 -5.79 -4.53
C VAL A 11 -3.58 -4.86 -3.36
N LEU A 12 -3.02 -3.65 -3.41
CA LEU A 12 -3.20 -2.64 -2.37
C LEU A 12 -4.01 -1.48 -2.95
N ARG A 13 -4.99 -0.99 -2.19
CA ARG A 13 -5.89 0.10 -2.59
C ARG A 13 -6.21 0.96 -1.36
N ASN A 14 -6.19 2.28 -1.52
CA ASN A 14 -6.61 3.26 -0.52
C ASN A 14 -6.14 2.92 0.91
N PHE A 15 -4.82 2.81 1.12
CA PHE A 15 -4.25 2.43 2.40
C PHE A 15 -3.42 3.54 3.01
N TYR A 16 -3.39 3.56 4.34
CA TYR A 16 -2.79 4.62 5.13
C TYR A 16 -1.56 4.11 5.84
N VAL A 17 -0.47 4.85 5.73
CA VAL A 17 0.80 4.52 6.38
C VAL A 17 1.17 5.65 7.31
N LYS A 18 1.35 5.31 8.59
CA LYS A 18 2.02 6.20 9.55
C LYS A 18 3.52 5.89 9.51
N PRO A 19 4.37 6.72 8.90
CA PRO A 19 5.78 6.43 8.78
C PRO A 19 6.43 6.43 10.18
N GLY A 20 7.32 5.47 10.41
CA GLY A 20 8.16 5.42 11.60
C GLY A 20 9.46 6.17 11.41
N LYS A 21 10.46 5.89 12.25
CA LYS A 21 11.83 6.42 12.09
C LYS A 21 12.57 5.81 10.90
N GLU A 22 12.16 4.63 10.46
CA GLU A 22 12.81 3.87 9.39
C GLU A 22 12.03 4.02 8.08
N ASN A 23 12.74 3.93 6.96
CA ASN A 23 12.13 3.86 5.65
C ASN A 23 11.25 2.61 5.55
N TYR A 24 10.05 2.77 4.99
CA TYR A 24 9.12 1.67 4.77
C TYR A 24 9.04 1.31 3.28
N THR A 25 8.56 0.11 2.99
CA THR A 25 8.28 -0.35 1.64
C THR A 25 6.96 -1.09 1.70
N GLU A 26 5.97 -0.60 0.95
CA GLU A 26 4.58 -1.08 1.05
C GLU A 26 4.44 -2.49 0.49
N CYS A 27 5.12 -2.74 -0.63
CA CYS A 27 5.23 -4.06 -1.23
C CYS A 27 6.60 -4.23 -1.87
N ALA A 28 7.11 -5.46 -1.83
CA ALA A 28 8.37 -5.83 -2.46
C ALA A 28 8.21 -7.21 -3.09
N SER A 29 8.78 -7.41 -4.28
CA SER A 29 8.81 -8.70 -4.94
C SER A 29 10.09 -9.45 -4.60
N SER A 30 10.00 -10.78 -4.55
CA SER A 30 11.14 -11.65 -4.25
C SER A 30 11.16 -12.91 -5.11
N PHE A 31 12.34 -13.51 -5.22
CA PHE A 31 12.52 -14.88 -5.65
C PHE A 31 12.49 -15.79 -4.42
N GLY A 32 11.38 -16.51 -4.25
CA GLY A 32 11.18 -17.47 -3.18
C GLY A 32 12.03 -18.72 -3.35
N VAL A 33 12.46 -19.28 -2.23
CA VAL A 33 13.25 -20.51 -2.14
C VAL A 33 12.46 -21.57 -1.38
N ASN A 34 12.44 -22.80 -1.87
CA ASN A 34 11.78 -23.93 -1.20
C ASN A 34 12.81 -24.79 -0.46
N LYS A 35 13.60 -24.13 0.39
CA LYS A 35 14.59 -24.79 1.23
C LYS A 35 14.64 -24.10 2.59
N SER A 36 14.42 -24.89 3.64
CA SER A 36 14.43 -24.40 5.01
C SER A 36 15.78 -23.75 5.34
N GLY A 37 15.75 -22.57 5.95
CA GLY A 37 16.93 -21.79 6.33
C GLY A 37 17.50 -20.89 5.23
N GLU A 38 17.07 -21.01 3.97
CA GLU A 38 17.45 -20.06 2.91
C GLU A 38 16.51 -18.86 2.88
N ARG A 39 17.06 -17.70 2.51
CA ARG A 39 16.30 -16.44 2.43
C ARG A 39 15.89 -16.16 0.98
N PRO A 40 14.64 -15.72 0.73
CA PRO A 40 14.25 -15.18 -0.56
C PRO A 40 15.14 -14.00 -0.97
N VAL A 41 15.39 -13.88 -2.26
CA VAL A 41 16.14 -12.75 -2.83
C VAL A 41 15.17 -11.63 -3.16
N ILE A 42 15.42 -10.40 -2.69
CA ILE A 42 14.61 -9.23 -3.06
C ILE A 42 14.87 -8.89 -4.52
N LEU A 43 13.81 -8.78 -5.32
CA LEU A 43 13.87 -8.42 -6.73
C LEU A 43 13.47 -6.96 -6.97
N SER A 44 12.52 -6.43 -6.19
CA SER A 44 12.11 -5.02 -6.26
C SER A 44 11.47 -4.53 -4.97
N ASN A 45 11.58 -3.23 -4.71
CA ASN A 45 10.84 -2.51 -3.67
C ASN A 45 9.89 -1.53 -4.36
N GLY A 46 8.58 -1.72 -4.22
CA GLY A 46 7.57 -0.88 -4.82
C GLY A 46 6.61 -1.61 -5.77
N PRO A 47 5.79 -0.85 -6.53
CA PRO A 47 4.86 -1.40 -7.50
C PRO A 47 5.56 -2.25 -8.57
N LYS A 48 5.01 -3.42 -8.84
CA LYS A 48 5.47 -4.34 -9.89
C LYS A 48 4.32 -5.22 -10.34
N ASN A 49 3.71 -4.94 -11.48
CA ASN A 49 2.68 -5.84 -12.01
C ASN A 49 3.29 -7.16 -12.51
N PRO A 50 2.68 -8.32 -12.22
CA PRO A 50 1.43 -8.54 -11.47
C PRO A 50 1.62 -8.77 -9.95
N VAL A 51 2.84 -8.73 -9.42
CA VAL A 51 3.19 -9.18 -8.06
C VAL A 51 2.77 -8.18 -6.97
N CYS A 52 3.08 -6.90 -7.14
CA CYS A 52 2.74 -5.80 -6.24
C CYS A 52 1.91 -4.78 -7.02
N GLN A 53 0.59 -4.86 -6.91
CA GLN A 53 -0.37 -4.09 -7.71
C GLN A 53 -0.92 -2.93 -6.87
N TYR A 54 -0.36 -1.75 -7.07
CA TYR A 54 -0.85 -0.48 -6.52
C TYR A 54 -0.24 0.68 -7.31
N SER A 55 -0.84 1.86 -7.19
CA SER A 55 -0.25 3.12 -7.59
C SER A 55 0.20 3.91 -6.36
N TYR A 56 1.11 4.86 -6.50
CA TYR A 56 1.46 5.74 -5.39
C TYR A 56 0.26 6.60 -4.91
N GLY A 57 -0.77 6.76 -5.74
CA GLY A 57 -2.02 7.41 -5.34
C GLY A 57 -2.90 6.58 -4.39
N ASP A 58 -2.66 5.27 -4.28
CA ASP A 58 -3.31 4.39 -3.30
C ASP A 58 -2.68 4.49 -1.90
N VAL A 59 -1.54 5.19 -1.78
CA VAL A 59 -0.77 5.33 -0.53
C VAL A 59 -1.04 6.70 0.09
N HIS A 60 -1.55 6.70 1.31
CA HIS A 60 -1.81 7.92 2.08
C HIS A 60 -0.88 7.96 3.29
N VAL A 61 0.15 8.81 3.24
CA VAL A 61 1.08 8.99 4.35
C VAL A 61 0.43 9.93 5.37
N VAL A 62 0.35 9.46 6.61
CA VAL A 62 -0.27 10.20 7.72
C VAL A 62 0.83 10.57 8.71
N GLU A 63 1.26 11.83 8.70
CA GLU A 63 2.34 12.34 9.55
C GLU A 63 1.84 12.70 10.96
N SER A 64 0.56 13.06 11.10
CA SER A 64 -0.08 13.39 12.37
C SER A 64 -1.58 13.01 12.42
N GLU A 65 -2.18 13.03 13.61
CA GLU A 65 -3.63 12.82 13.78
C GLU A 65 -4.45 13.91 13.07
N GLN A 66 -3.91 15.12 12.92
CA GLN A 66 -4.56 16.24 12.22
C GLN A 66 -4.65 16.02 10.71
N ASP A 67 -3.64 15.37 10.10
CA ASP A 67 -3.66 15.03 8.67
C ASP A 67 -4.72 13.97 8.36
N THR A 68 -5.04 13.13 9.35
CA THR A 68 -6.10 12.12 9.23
C THR A 68 -7.48 12.78 9.10
N GLU A 69 -7.74 13.84 9.87
CA GLU A 69 -9.02 14.56 9.85
C GLU A 69 -9.20 15.35 8.54
N GLN A 70 -8.14 15.99 8.02
CA GLN A 70 -8.19 16.72 6.75
C GLN A 70 -8.37 15.79 5.55
N GLN A 71 -7.68 14.63 5.53
CA GLN A 71 -7.83 13.64 4.46
C GLN A 71 -9.20 12.97 4.50
N GLN A 72 -9.76 12.69 5.69
CA GLN A 72 -11.14 12.17 5.81
C GLN A 72 -12.19 13.18 5.34
N GLN A 73 -12.01 14.49 5.60
CA GLN A 73 -12.93 15.53 5.11
C GLN A 73 -12.87 15.69 3.59
N GLN A 74 -11.68 15.55 2.97
CA GLN A 74 -11.53 15.60 1.51
C GLN A 74 -12.08 14.36 0.79
N GLN A 75 -12.18 13.21 1.49
CA GLN A 75 -12.71 11.96 0.94
C GLN A 75 -14.19 11.72 1.21
N GLN A 76 -14.88 12.60 1.95
CA GLN A 76 -16.33 12.61 1.95
C GLN A 76 -16.81 13.20 0.60
N PRO A 77 -17.37 12.41 -0.33
CA PRO A 77 -18.16 13.02 -1.39
C PRO A 77 -19.28 13.80 -0.70
N GLN A 78 -19.41 15.07 -1.06
CA GLN A 78 -20.51 15.94 -0.68
C GLN A 78 -21.86 15.23 -0.89
N LEU A 79 -22.39 14.58 0.15
CA LEU A 79 -23.78 14.15 0.22
C LEU A 79 -24.59 15.24 0.95
N GLN A 80 -24.49 16.48 0.49
CA GLN A 80 -25.31 17.60 0.96
C GLN A 80 -25.65 18.53 -0.20
N VAL A 81 -26.32 18.01 -1.23
CA VAL A 81 -27.14 18.86 -2.10
C VAL A 81 -28.45 18.13 -2.39
N GLN A 82 -29.55 18.79 -2.04
CA GLN A 82 -30.97 18.47 -2.28
C GLN A 82 -31.60 17.40 -1.37
N VAL A 83 -32.33 17.84 -0.32
CA VAL A 83 -33.81 17.89 -0.32
C VAL A 83 -34.26 18.99 0.67
N GLU A 84 -34.46 20.22 0.19
CA GLU A 84 -35.50 21.09 0.76
C GLU A 84 -36.69 21.00 -0.20
N LEU A 85 -37.83 20.54 0.33
CA LEU A 85 -39.14 20.73 -0.29
C LEU A 85 -40.11 21.19 0.80
#